data_AF-A0A9X1IRJ4-F1
#
_entry.id   AF-A0A9X1IRJ4-F1
#
_cell.length_a   1.000
_cell.length_b   1.000
_cell.length_c   1.000
_cell.angle_alpha   90.00
_cell.angle_beta   90.00
_cell.angle_gamma   90.00
#
_symmetry.space_group_name_H-M   'P 1'
#
loop_
_entity.id
_entity.type
_entity.pdbx_description
1 polymer ?
#
loop_
_entity_poly.entity_id
_entity_poly.type
_entity_poly.pdbx_seq_one_letter_code
_entity_poly.pdbx_strand_id
1 'polypeptide(L)'
;MSQTVFPGVPFIESPLFEIDLPNSSLNATEREIAVQLNRNGFAVFDFPDPLLDERIERIRSRLAAHFGLAQDGSGDLAGLAGNRVQDDWRNDDDVRAIASNPGVLDLLTKLYGRRAFPFQTLNFPVGTQQALHTDSVHFSSLPERFMCGVWLAMEDVGPDSGALTYVPGSHRWPIMSNAIVGRRGWQSGLHSAQDPYADAWSAMLKTTGAHQETFYARKGQGLIWCANLLHGGSARLNDQLTRWSQVTHYYFDDCIYYTPAFSDESLGRLALRDITDASTGRQVPNRYLDEAIELVPPPSASSRPLGPRWWRRMRKAWRNILPSGKAT
;
A
#
# COMPACT_ATOMS: atom_id res chain seq x y z
N MET A 1 -13.78 28.16 8.25
CA MET A 1 -13.57 26.75 7.87
C MET A 1 -14.80 26.00 8.37
N SER A 2 -15.61 25.44 7.48
CA SER A 2 -16.70 24.55 7.92
C SER A 2 -16.06 23.38 8.66
N GLN A 3 -16.41 23.15 9.92
CA GLN A 3 -15.96 21.95 10.62
C GLN A 3 -16.46 20.73 9.84
N THR A 4 -15.56 19.86 9.41
CA THR A 4 -15.93 18.60 8.79
C THR A 4 -16.65 17.74 9.82
N VAL A 5 -17.85 17.26 9.48
CA VAL A 5 -18.66 16.43 10.41
C VAL A 5 -17.97 15.10 10.70
N PHE A 6 -17.20 14.58 9.73
CA PHE A 6 -16.48 13.32 9.82
C PHE A 6 -14.96 13.50 9.62
N PRO A 7 -14.23 14.09 10.59
CA PRO A 7 -12.78 14.32 10.46
C PRO A 7 -11.94 13.03 10.44
N GLY A 8 -12.57 11.88 10.74
CA GLY A 8 -12.01 10.55 10.60
C GLY A 8 -12.33 9.86 9.27
N VAL A 9 -12.85 10.57 8.28
CA VAL A 9 -13.09 10.06 6.92
C VAL A 9 -12.42 11.02 5.93
N PRO A 10 -11.65 10.54 4.94
CA PRO A 10 -11.11 11.41 3.90
C PRO A 10 -12.20 12.24 3.23
N PHE A 11 -11.94 13.51 2.92
CA PHE A 11 -12.95 14.39 2.30
C PHE A 11 -13.56 13.78 1.02
N ILE A 12 -12.73 13.24 0.12
CA ILE A 12 -13.17 12.55 -1.11
C ILE A 12 -13.95 11.25 -0.88
N GLU A 13 -13.92 10.66 0.32
CA GLU A 13 -14.65 9.44 0.67
C GLU A 13 -15.74 9.69 1.72
N SER A 14 -16.01 10.97 2.03
CA SER A 14 -17.04 11.38 2.98
C SER A 14 -18.43 11.01 2.49
N PRO A 15 -19.32 10.49 3.36
CA PRO A 15 -20.74 10.32 3.02
C PRO A 15 -21.47 11.65 2.75
N LEU A 16 -20.85 12.78 3.10
CA LEU A 16 -21.38 14.13 2.84
C LEU A 16 -20.71 14.82 1.64
N PHE A 17 -19.89 14.10 0.85
CA PHE A 17 -19.10 14.69 -0.24
C PHE A 17 -19.90 15.62 -1.15
N GLU A 18 -21.07 15.19 -1.64
CA GLU A 18 -21.91 15.98 -2.55
C GLU A 18 -22.45 17.28 -1.91
N ILE A 19 -22.64 17.29 -0.59
CA ILE A 19 -23.12 18.46 0.17
C ILE A 19 -21.96 19.41 0.52
N ASP A 20 -20.78 18.84 0.81
CA ASP A 20 -19.62 19.60 1.25
C ASP A 20 -18.82 20.17 0.06
N LEU A 21 -18.81 19.50 -1.10
CA LEU A 21 -18.03 19.88 -2.28
C LEU A 21 -18.29 21.33 -2.76
N PRO A 22 -19.55 21.83 -2.86
CA PRO A 22 -19.81 23.21 -3.24
C PRO A 22 -19.13 24.24 -2.33
N ASN A 23 -19.01 23.92 -1.03
CA ASN A 23 -18.45 24.79 0.01
C ASN A 23 -16.95 24.57 0.26
N SER A 24 -16.32 23.64 -0.48
CA SER A 24 -14.88 23.38 -0.38
C SER A 24 -14.04 24.53 -0.95
N SER A 25 -12.79 24.63 -0.50
CA SER A 25 -11.81 25.59 -1.03
C SER A 25 -11.09 25.09 -2.28
N LEU A 26 -11.56 24.00 -2.90
CA LEU A 26 -10.94 23.42 -4.08
C LEU A 26 -11.16 24.31 -5.31
N ASN A 27 -10.10 24.52 -6.08
CA ASN A 27 -10.19 25.12 -7.41
C ASN A 27 -10.88 24.17 -8.41
N ALA A 28 -11.10 24.62 -9.65
CA ALA A 28 -11.84 23.86 -10.65
C ALA A 28 -11.20 22.49 -10.97
N THR A 29 -9.88 22.46 -11.17
CA THR A 29 -9.13 21.23 -11.46
C THR A 29 -9.11 20.29 -10.25
N GLU A 30 -8.85 20.83 -9.06
CA GLU A 30 -8.88 20.05 -7.81
C GLU A 30 -10.27 19.44 -7.55
N ARG A 31 -11.34 20.18 -7.86
CA ARG A 31 -12.72 19.72 -7.75
C ARG A 31 -13.02 18.59 -8.73
N GLU A 32 -12.52 18.67 -9.96
CA GLU A 32 -12.66 17.59 -10.94
C GLU A 32 -11.96 16.32 -10.47
N ILE A 33 -10.72 16.43 -9.98
CA ILE A 33 -9.96 15.32 -9.40
C ILE A 33 -10.71 14.74 -8.19
N ALA A 34 -11.24 15.58 -7.30
CA ALA A 34 -12.02 15.15 -6.15
C ALA A 34 -13.25 14.32 -6.56
N VAL A 35 -13.98 14.78 -7.58
CA VAL A 35 -15.16 14.09 -8.11
C VAL A 35 -14.77 12.75 -8.74
N GLN A 36 -13.68 12.70 -9.51
CA GLN A 36 -13.17 11.45 -10.09
C GLN A 36 -12.78 10.45 -9.00
N LEU A 37 -12.04 10.87 -7.97
CA LEU A 37 -11.68 9.99 -6.85
C LEU A 37 -12.91 9.51 -6.07
N ASN A 38 -13.85 10.39 -5.76
CA ASN A 38 -15.08 10.00 -5.06
C ASN A 38 -15.89 8.97 -5.86
N ARG A 39 -16.03 9.19 -7.18
CA ARG A 39 -16.89 8.37 -8.04
C ARG A 39 -16.23 7.08 -8.52
N ASN A 40 -14.95 7.13 -8.85
CA ASN A 40 -14.25 6.06 -9.54
C ASN A 40 -13.17 5.41 -8.67
N GLY A 41 -12.72 6.07 -7.62
CA GLY A 41 -11.61 5.62 -6.78
C GLY A 41 -10.24 5.92 -7.37
N PHE A 42 -10.19 6.58 -8.52
CA PHE A 42 -8.97 7.10 -9.14
C PHE A 42 -9.23 8.42 -9.86
N ALA A 43 -8.16 9.16 -10.12
CA ALA A 43 -8.17 10.34 -10.99
C ALA A 43 -6.88 10.43 -11.80
N VAL A 44 -7.01 10.89 -13.04
CA VAL A 44 -5.87 11.15 -13.93
C VAL A 44 -5.58 12.65 -13.94
N PHE A 45 -4.30 13.01 -13.91
CA PHE A 45 -3.86 14.40 -13.93
C PHE A 45 -2.50 14.54 -14.62
N ASP A 46 -2.18 15.75 -15.08
CA ASP A 46 -0.82 16.07 -15.53
C ASP A 46 0.04 16.39 -14.31
N PHE A 47 1.18 15.70 -14.17
CA PHE A 47 2.01 15.79 -12.98
C PHE A 47 2.64 17.19 -12.87
N PRO A 48 2.42 17.94 -11.76
CA PRO A 48 2.77 19.36 -11.67
C PRO A 48 4.25 19.55 -11.29
N ASP A 49 5.16 19.13 -12.15
CA ASP A 49 6.60 19.37 -11.99
C ASP A 49 7.18 20.00 -13.28
N PRO A 50 7.64 21.26 -13.24
CA PRO A 50 8.21 21.92 -14.41
C PRO A 50 9.56 21.32 -14.86
N LEU A 51 10.23 20.54 -14.01
CA LEU A 51 11.49 19.86 -14.31
C LEU A 51 11.31 18.36 -14.58
N LEU A 52 10.06 17.91 -14.73
CA LEU A 52 9.71 16.49 -14.74
C LEU A 52 10.49 15.68 -15.76
N ASP A 53 10.58 16.15 -17.00
CA ASP A 53 11.29 15.44 -18.06
C ASP A 53 12.76 15.24 -17.74
N GLU A 54 13.44 16.28 -17.24
CA GLU A 54 14.85 16.20 -16.87
C GLU A 54 15.07 15.23 -15.69
N ARG A 55 14.14 15.23 -14.71
CA ARG A 55 14.17 14.28 -13.60
C ARG A 55 14.01 12.85 -14.09
N ILE A 56 13.04 12.62 -14.96
CA ILE A 56 12.78 11.30 -15.55
C ILE A 56 14.02 10.77 -16.26
N GLU A 57 14.66 11.57 -17.12
CA GLU A 57 15.85 11.13 -17.84
C GLU A 57 17.01 10.78 -16.88
N ARG A 58 17.21 11.60 -15.83
CA ARG A 58 18.22 11.33 -14.81
C ARG A 58 17.93 10.06 -14.00
N ILE A 59 16.67 9.83 -13.61
CA ILE A 59 16.24 8.62 -12.90
C ILE A 59 16.44 7.39 -13.79
N ARG A 60 15.95 7.42 -15.03
CA ARG A 60 16.11 6.31 -15.99
C ARG A 60 17.58 6.00 -16.20
N SER A 61 18.42 7.03 -16.36
CA SER A 61 19.85 6.85 -16.56
C SER A 61 20.54 6.16 -15.38
N ARG A 62 20.21 6.56 -14.14
CA ARG A 62 20.78 5.95 -12.93
C ARG A 62 20.26 4.53 -12.69
N LEU A 63 18.96 4.31 -12.88
CA LEU A 63 18.32 3.03 -12.57
C LEU A 63 18.49 1.98 -13.66
N ALA A 64 18.72 2.35 -14.93
CA ALA A 64 18.90 1.39 -16.02
C ALA A 64 19.99 0.36 -15.70
N ALA A 65 21.13 0.80 -15.16
CA ALA A 65 22.22 -0.08 -14.76
C ALA A 65 21.82 -1.06 -13.64
N HIS A 66 20.96 -0.65 -12.70
CA HIS A 66 20.46 -1.51 -11.63
C HIS A 66 19.62 -2.67 -12.18
N PHE A 67 18.92 -2.44 -13.29
CA PHE A 67 18.12 -3.45 -13.97
C PHE A 67 18.88 -4.20 -15.08
N GLY A 68 20.19 -3.96 -15.22
CA GLY A 68 20.99 -4.57 -16.30
C GLY A 68 20.61 -4.07 -17.70
N LEU A 69 20.01 -2.88 -17.79
CA LEU A 69 19.61 -2.24 -19.03
C LEU A 69 20.66 -1.24 -19.50
N ALA A 70 20.84 -1.14 -20.81
CA ALA A 70 21.54 -0.05 -21.44
C ALA A 70 20.74 1.25 -21.35
N GLN A 71 21.41 2.38 -21.57
CA GLN A 71 20.81 3.71 -21.47
C GLN A 71 19.70 3.95 -22.50
N ASP A 72 19.73 3.26 -23.63
CA ASP A 72 18.68 3.28 -24.65
C ASP A 72 17.49 2.35 -24.33
N GLY A 73 17.51 1.69 -23.16
CA GLY A 73 16.48 0.75 -22.72
C GLY A 73 16.67 -0.68 -23.25
N SER A 74 17.70 -0.95 -24.05
CA SER A 74 17.98 -2.30 -24.54
C SER A 74 18.55 -3.19 -23.43
N GLY A 75 18.13 -4.46 -23.41
CA GLY A 75 18.55 -5.45 -22.41
C GLY A 75 17.57 -6.61 -22.32
N ASP A 76 17.85 -7.57 -21.42
CA ASP A 76 16.92 -8.67 -21.15
C ASP A 76 15.79 -8.19 -20.23
N LEU A 77 14.68 -7.83 -20.86
CA LEU A 77 13.48 -7.36 -20.17
C LEU A 77 12.56 -8.51 -19.71
N ALA A 78 12.76 -9.74 -20.19
CA ALA A 78 11.86 -10.86 -19.90
C ALA A 78 11.91 -11.26 -18.42
N GLY A 79 13.12 -11.24 -17.83
CA GLY A 79 13.36 -11.55 -16.41
C GLY A 79 13.02 -10.42 -15.42
N LEU A 80 12.57 -9.25 -15.90
CA LEU A 80 12.33 -8.08 -15.04
C LEU A 80 10.89 -7.98 -14.52
N ALA A 81 10.00 -8.90 -14.89
CA ALA A 81 8.63 -8.90 -14.37
C ALA A 81 8.62 -9.00 -12.84
N GLY A 82 8.08 -7.99 -12.17
CA GLY A 82 8.06 -7.90 -10.70
C GLY A 82 9.33 -7.31 -10.07
N ASN A 83 10.41 -7.11 -10.84
CA ASN A 83 11.59 -6.39 -10.36
C ASN A 83 11.28 -4.91 -10.18
N ARG A 84 11.75 -4.36 -9.06
CA ARG A 84 11.56 -2.96 -8.70
C ARG A 84 12.68 -2.48 -7.80
N VAL A 85 13.00 -1.19 -7.87
CA VAL A 85 13.76 -0.54 -6.80
C VAL A 85 12.76 0.06 -5.84
N GLN A 86 12.81 -0.38 -4.57
CA GLN A 86 11.96 0.13 -3.52
C GLN A 86 12.71 1.18 -2.68
N ASP A 87 12.02 2.27 -2.39
CA ASP A 87 12.44 3.38 -1.55
C ASP A 87 13.72 4.09 -1.98
N ASP A 88 13.91 4.22 -3.29
CA ASP A 88 15.08 4.92 -3.82
C ASP A 88 15.07 6.42 -3.53
N TRP A 89 13.96 6.96 -3.01
CA TRP A 89 13.91 8.31 -2.45
C TRP A 89 14.98 8.56 -1.37
N ARG A 90 15.53 7.50 -0.76
CA ARG A 90 16.63 7.58 0.21
C ARG A 90 17.98 7.87 -0.43
N ASN A 91 18.18 7.52 -1.69
CA ASN A 91 19.47 7.60 -2.38
C ASN A 91 19.44 8.52 -3.62
N ASP A 92 18.25 8.82 -4.14
CA ASP A 92 18.03 9.58 -5.37
C ASP A 92 17.14 10.79 -5.12
N ASP A 93 17.72 11.98 -5.24
CA ASP A 93 17.03 13.26 -5.02
C ASP A 93 15.92 13.54 -6.03
N ASP A 94 15.99 13.00 -7.26
CA ASP A 94 14.93 13.16 -8.25
C ASP A 94 13.74 12.25 -7.93
N VAL A 95 13.99 11.00 -7.50
CA VAL A 95 12.94 10.09 -7.01
C VAL A 95 12.24 10.73 -5.80
N ARG A 96 13.02 11.28 -4.86
CA ARG A 96 12.50 11.99 -3.68
C ARG A 96 11.73 13.25 -4.05
N ALA A 97 12.21 14.04 -5.02
CA ALA A 97 11.56 15.27 -5.46
C ALA A 97 10.19 14.99 -6.12
N ILE A 98 10.09 13.93 -6.93
CA ILE A 98 8.80 13.48 -7.48
C ILE A 98 7.88 13.04 -6.34
N ALA A 99 8.36 12.20 -5.42
CA ALA A 99 7.56 11.71 -4.29
C ALA A 99 7.11 12.83 -3.34
N SER A 100 7.91 13.89 -3.22
CA SER A 100 7.67 15.01 -2.32
C SER A 100 7.22 16.26 -3.07
N ASN A 101 6.66 16.11 -4.27
CA ASN A 101 6.27 17.25 -5.10
C ASN A 101 5.24 18.12 -4.33
N PRO A 102 5.50 19.42 -4.16
CA PRO A 102 4.67 20.27 -3.30
C PRO A 102 3.24 20.44 -3.84
N GLY A 103 3.05 20.44 -5.16
CA GLY A 103 1.72 20.52 -5.77
C GLY A 103 0.90 19.25 -5.51
N VAL A 104 1.52 18.08 -5.60
CA VAL A 104 0.88 16.80 -5.27
C VAL A 104 0.55 16.72 -3.78
N LEU A 105 1.48 17.11 -2.90
CA LEU A 105 1.25 17.09 -1.45
C LEU A 105 0.12 18.04 -1.02
N ASP A 106 0.07 19.24 -1.59
CA ASP A 106 -1.01 20.20 -1.33
C ASP A 106 -2.36 19.68 -1.84
N LEU A 107 -2.39 19.15 -3.07
CA LEU A 107 -3.57 18.51 -3.65
C LEU A 107 -4.09 17.39 -2.74
N LEU A 108 -3.24 16.40 -2.43
CA LEU A 108 -3.63 15.27 -1.58
C LEU A 108 -4.08 15.73 -0.19
N THR A 109 -3.41 16.74 0.39
CA THR A 109 -3.77 17.30 1.69
C THR A 109 -5.20 17.85 1.68
N LYS A 110 -5.57 18.59 0.63
CA LYS A 110 -6.93 19.13 0.48
C LYS A 110 -7.96 18.02 0.25
N LEU A 111 -7.64 17.01 -0.56
CA LEU A 111 -8.55 15.93 -0.95
C LEU A 111 -8.83 14.95 0.20
N TYR A 112 -7.86 14.73 1.09
CA TYR A 112 -8.02 13.85 2.24
C TYR A 112 -8.35 14.62 3.53
N GLY A 113 -8.14 15.94 3.57
CA GLY A 113 -8.45 16.78 4.73
C GLY A 113 -7.43 16.69 5.86
N ARG A 114 -6.28 16.07 5.63
CA ARG A 114 -5.15 15.92 6.56
C ARG A 114 -3.84 16.08 5.79
N ARG A 115 -2.76 16.51 6.44
CA ARG A 115 -1.47 16.67 5.77
C ARG A 115 -1.02 15.33 5.18
N ALA A 116 -0.78 15.32 3.86
CA ALA A 116 -0.23 14.18 3.15
C ALA A 116 1.29 14.10 3.33
N PHE A 117 1.85 12.90 3.37
CA PHE A 117 3.28 12.69 3.30
C PHE A 117 3.64 11.37 2.61
N PRO A 118 4.70 11.36 1.79
CA PRO A 118 5.16 10.16 1.11
C PRO A 118 5.91 9.25 2.09
N PHE A 119 5.71 7.94 2.02
CA PHE A 119 6.43 6.99 2.88
C PHE A 119 7.09 5.83 2.12
N GLN A 120 6.71 5.62 0.86
CA GLN A 120 7.31 4.58 0.03
C GLN A 120 7.37 5.04 -1.43
N THR A 121 8.48 4.72 -2.11
CA THR A 121 8.56 4.80 -3.57
C THR A 121 8.84 3.42 -4.17
N LEU A 122 8.32 3.17 -5.37
CA LEU A 122 8.64 1.99 -6.16
C LEU A 122 8.92 2.44 -7.59
N ASN A 123 10.11 2.12 -8.11
CA ASN A 123 10.49 2.43 -9.48
C ASN A 123 10.54 1.11 -10.28
N PHE A 124 9.85 1.10 -11.42
CA PHE A 124 9.72 -0.08 -12.28
C PHE A 124 10.22 0.24 -13.69
N PRO A 125 11.02 -0.66 -14.32
CA PRO A 125 11.44 -0.52 -15.71
C PRO A 125 10.44 -1.17 -16.68
N VAL A 126 9.56 -2.05 -16.19
CA VAL A 126 8.58 -2.83 -16.98
C VAL A 126 7.26 -3.01 -16.21
N GLY A 127 6.22 -3.46 -16.91
CA GLY A 127 4.95 -3.84 -16.29
C GLY A 127 5.06 -4.96 -15.26
N THR A 128 4.36 -4.82 -14.12
CA THR A 128 4.46 -5.78 -13.01
C THR A 128 3.67 -7.06 -13.22
N GLN A 129 2.62 -7.03 -14.06
CA GLN A 129 1.67 -8.13 -14.27
C GLN A 129 1.03 -8.64 -12.96
N GLN A 130 0.97 -7.80 -11.93
CA GLN A 130 0.37 -8.18 -10.65
C GLN A 130 -1.12 -8.44 -10.82
N ALA A 131 -1.59 -9.50 -10.16
CA ALA A 131 -3.01 -9.76 -10.02
C ALA A 131 -3.71 -8.57 -9.35
N LEU A 132 -5.03 -8.50 -9.56
CA LEU A 132 -5.86 -7.47 -8.93
C LEU A 132 -5.78 -7.56 -7.40
N HIS A 133 -5.48 -6.44 -6.76
CA HIS A 133 -5.39 -6.28 -5.33
C HIS A 133 -5.77 -4.88 -4.89
N THR A 134 -5.92 -4.69 -3.58
CA THR A 134 -6.05 -3.37 -2.96
C THR A 134 -4.82 -3.12 -2.10
N ASP A 135 -4.40 -1.87 -2.00
CA ASP A 135 -3.27 -1.53 -1.12
C ASP A 135 -3.66 -1.59 0.35
N SER A 136 -4.96 -1.45 0.66
CA SER A 136 -5.50 -1.55 2.02
C SER A 136 -5.04 -2.80 2.78
N VAL A 137 -4.73 -3.92 2.12
CA VAL A 137 -4.25 -5.13 2.83
C VAL A 137 -2.76 -5.06 3.21
N HIS A 138 -1.99 -4.18 2.56
CA HIS A 138 -0.55 -3.95 2.80
C HIS A 138 -0.31 -2.75 3.72
N PHE A 139 -0.98 -1.64 3.40
CA PHE A 139 -0.81 -0.35 4.03
C PHE A 139 -2.19 0.16 4.41
N SER A 140 -2.47 0.22 5.71
CA SER A 140 -3.72 0.78 6.21
C SER A 140 -3.43 1.74 7.35
N SER A 141 -4.48 2.46 7.70
CA SER A 141 -4.51 3.45 8.76
C SER A 141 -5.70 3.17 9.70
N LEU A 142 -5.61 3.63 10.94
CA LEU A 142 -6.78 3.86 11.79
C LEU A 142 -6.86 5.35 12.08
N PRO A 143 -7.96 6.05 11.71
CA PRO A 143 -9.10 5.54 10.94
C PRO A 143 -8.72 5.07 9.52
N GLU A 144 -9.53 4.19 8.92
CA GLU A 144 -9.27 3.60 7.60
C GLU A 144 -9.29 4.66 6.47
N ARG A 145 -8.80 4.27 5.29
CA ARG A 145 -8.82 5.05 4.03
C ARG A 145 -7.88 6.27 3.96
N PHE A 146 -7.14 6.60 5.02
CA PHE A 146 -6.07 7.60 4.96
C PHE A 146 -4.77 7.01 4.39
N MET A 147 -4.84 6.49 3.16
CA MET A 147 -3.70 6.10 2.36
C MET A 147 -4.08 6.20 0.87
N CYS A 148 -3.14 6.61 0.03
CA CYS A 148 -3.33 6.60 -1.42
C CYS A 148 -2.03 6.30 -2.15
N GLY A 149 -2.15 5.82 -3.39
CA GLY A 149 -1.04 5.71 -4.31
C GLY A 149 -1.11 6.80 -5.39
N VAL A 150 0.05 7.25 -5.83
CA VAL A 150 0.21 8.06 -7.05
C VAL A 150 1.20 7.34 -7.95
N TRP A 151 0.75 6.94 -9.13
CA TRP A 151 1.59 6.36 -10.17
C TRP A 151 1.85 7.39 -11.26
N LEU A 152 3.11 7.53 -11.65
CA LEU A 152 3.57 8.47 -12.67
C LEU A 152 4.15 7.71 -13.86
N ALA A 153 3.65 8.01 -15.05
CA ALA A 153 4.22 7.57 -16.31
C ALA A 153 5.53 8.31 -16.59
N MET A 154 6.65 7.58 -16.65
CA MET A 154 7.95 8.14 -17.03
C MET A 154 8.25 7.97 -18.54
N GLU A 155 7.33 7.35 -19.26
CA GLU A 155 7.29 7.25 -20.72
C GLU A 155 5.85 7.04 -21.19
N ASP A 156 5.61 7.08 -22.50
CA ASP A 156 4.30 6.73 -23.05
C ASP A 156 4.01 5.23 -22.85
N VAL A 157 2.81 4.92 -22.36
CA VAL A 157 2.40 3.55 -22.00
C VAL A 157 1.31 3.08 -22.94
N GLY A 158 1.69 2.17 -23.84
CA GLY A 158 0.79 1.52 -24.80
C GLY A 158 0.21 0.18 -24.32
N PRO A 159 -0.71 -0.42 -25.10
CA PRO A 159 -1.42 -1.65 -24.75
C PRO A 159 -0.53 -2.87 -24.52
N ASP A 160 0.65 -2.92 -25.14
CA ASP A 160 1.50 -4.11 -25.11
C ASP A 160 2.56 -4.10 -23.99
N SER A 161 2.68 -2.99 -23.26
CA SER A 161 3.79 -2.72 -22.31
C SER A 161 3.53 -3.16 -20.86
N GLY A 162 2.35 -3.73 -20.56
CA GLY A 162 1.95 -4.06 -19.18
C GLY A 162 1.50 -2.82 -18.38
N ALA A 163 0.51 -2.12 -18.92
CA ALA A 163 -0.12 -0.94 -18.36
C ALA A 163 -0.80 -1.21 -16.99
N LEU A 164 -1.09 -0.13 -16.26
CA LEU A 164 -1.88 -0.22 -15.02
C LEU A 164 -3.33 -0.60 -15.37
N THR A 165 -3.92 -1.46 -14.56
CA THR A 165 -5.34 -1.81 -14.66
C THR A 165 -6.06 -1.56 -13.34
N TYR A 166 -7.35 -1.28 -13.39
CA TYR A 166 -8.17 -1.02 -12.22
C TYR A 166 -9.64 -1.32 -12.46
N VAL A 167 -10.42 -1.37 -11.39
CA VAL A 167 -11.86 -1.60 -11.44
C VAL A 167 -12.57 -0.36 -10.90
N PRO A 168 -13.11 0.51 -11.76
CA PRO A 168 -13.74 1.76 -11.33
C PRO A 168 -14.84 1.54 -10.28
N GLY A 169 -14.83 2.36 -9.22
CA GLY A 169 -15.81 2.32 -8.16
C GLY A 169 -15.60 1.22 -7.10
N SER A 170 -14.63 0.33 -7.29
CA SER A 170 -14.32 -0.75 -6.33
C SER A 170 -13.77 -0.24 -4.99
N HIS A 171 -13.27 1.00 -4.93
CA HIS A 171 -12.84 1.62 -3.67
C HIS A 171 -13.96 1.72 -2.62
N ARG A 172 -15.23 1.74 -3.05
CA ARG A 172 -16.41 1.76 -2.18
C ARG A 172 -16.82 0.39 -1.64
N TRP A 173 -16.19 -0.69 -2.10
CA TRP A 173 -16.42 -2.01 -1.55
C TRP A 173 -15.96 -2.09 -0.08
N PRO A 174 -16.43 -3.09 0.69
CA PRO A 174 -15.85 -3.39 1.99
C PRO A 174 -14.33 -3.53 1.89
N ILE A 175 -13.61 -2.89 2.81
CA ILE A 175 -12.16 -3.10 2.92
C ILE A 175 -11.93 -4.54 3.39
N MET A 176 -11.21 -5.33 2.61
CA MET A 176 -10.92 -6.71 2.99
C MET A 176 -10.03 -6.77 4.23
N SER A 177 -10.39 -7.63 5.17
CA SER A 177 -9.64 -7.88 6.41
C SER A 177 -9.60 -9.36 6.73
N ASN A 178 -8.69 -9.76 7.61
CA ASN A 178 -8.59 -11.15 8.05
C ASN A 178 -9.88 -11.67 8.67
N ALA A 179 -10.59 -10.83 9.42
CA ALA A 179 -11.87 -11.17 10.01
C ALA A 179 -12.95 -11.44 8.94
N ILE A 180 -12.99 -10.64 7.86
CA ILE A 180 -13.97 -10.81 6.77
C ILE A 180 -13.78 -12.14 6.04
N VAL A 181 -12.53 -12.53 5.76
CA VAL A 181 -12.23 -13.82 5.10
C VAL A 181 -12.06 -14.98 6.09
N GLY A 182 -12.36 -14.76 7.38
CA GLY A 182 -12.42 -15.82 8.39
C GLY A 182 -11.07 -16.41 8.80
N ARG A 183 -10.00 -15.61 8.80
CA ARG A 183 -8.63 -16.03 9.18
C ARG A 183 -8.02 -15.19 10.30
N ARG A 184 -6.87 -15.66 10.80
CA ARG A 184 -5.96 -14.88 11.66
C ARG A 184 -4.73 -14.45 10.88
N GLY A 185 -4.35 -13.18 10.98
CA GLY A 185 -3.17 -12.60 10.33
C GLY A 185 -1.99 -12.41 11.27
N TRP A 186 -2.25 -12.15 12.55
CA TRP A 186 -1.19 -11.81 13.52
C TRP A 186 -0.09 -12.88 13.56
N GLN A 187 1.15 -12.47 13.31
CA GLN A 187 2.34 -13.34 13.25
C GLN A 187 2.21 -14.50 12.24
N SER A 188 1.37 -14.37 11.22
CA SER A 188 1.32 -15.35 10.14
C SER A 188 2.57 -15.25 9.26
N GLY A 189 3.19 -16.39 8.94
CA GLY A 189 4.38 -16.46 8.09
C GLY A 189 4.06 -16.43 6.59
N LEU A 190 3.04 -15.67 6.17
CA LEU A 190 2.66 -15.61 4.76
C LEU A 190 3.75 -14.94 3.92
N HIS A 191 3.93 -15.45 2.71
CA HIS A 191 4.81 -14.85 1.71
C HIS A 191 4.17 -13.69 0.95
N SER A 192 2.84 -13.63 0.91
CA SER A 192 2.07 -12.60 0.22
C SER A 192 0.95 -12.07 1.12
N ALA A 193 0.84 -10.75 1.21
CA ALA A 193 -0.26 -10.09 1.88
C ALA A 193 -1.55 -10.07 1.03
N GLN A 194 -1.50 -10.44 -0.25
CA GLN A 194 -2.66 -10.37 -1.16
C GLN A 194 -3.40 -11.71 -1.27
N ASP A 195 -2.65 -12.81 -1.32
CA ASP A 195 -3.17 -14.16 -1.60
C ASP A 195 -4.38 -14.56 -0.73
N PRO A 196 -4.43 -14.23 0.58
CA PRO A 196 -5.58 -14.60 1.41
C PRO A 196 -6.91 -13.96 0.97
N TYR A 197 -6.88 -12.93 0.13
CA TYR A 197 -8.03 -12.12 -0.25
C TYR A 197 -8.43 -12.29 -1.72
N ALA A 198 -7.63 -12.99 -2.52
CA ALA A 198 -7.81 -13.12 -3.97
C ALA A 198 -9.18 -13.74 -4.35
N ASP A 199 -9.60 -14.79 -3.64
CA ASP A 199 -10.89 -15.45 -3.86
C ASP A 199 -12.07 -14.52 -3.56
N ALA A 200 -11.94 -13.70 -2.51
CA ALA A 200 -12.96 -12.73 -2.14
C ALA A 200 -13.12 -11.65 -3.23
N TRP A 201 -12.02 -11.06 -3.69
CA TRP A 201 -12.05 -10.09 -4.80
C TRP A 201 -12.61 -10.69 -6.08
N SER A 202 -12.22 -11.92 -6.42
CA SER A 202 -12.72 -12.64 -7.60
C SER A 202 -14.24 -12.87 -7.51
N ALA A 203 -14.75 -13.26 -6.34
CA ALA A 203 -16.18 -13.42 -6.12
C ALA A 203 -16.92 -12.07 -6.24
N MET A 204 -16.37 -11.00 -5.67
CA MET A 204 -16.97 -9.66 -5.75
C MET A 204 -17.04 -9.13 -7.19
N LEU A 205 -15.97 -9.31 -7.97
CA LEU A 205 -15.97 -8.96 -9.40
C LEU A 205 -17.06 -9.70 -10.15
N LYS A 206 -17.15 -11.02 -9.94
CA LYS A 206 -18.15 -11.86 -10.60
C LYS A 206 -19.58 -11.47 -10.23
N THR A 207 -19.86 -11.15 -8.97
CA THR A 207 -21.22 -10.84 -8.49
C THR A 207 -21.66 -9.42 -8.83
N THR A 208 -20.76 -8.45 -8.82
CA THR A 208 -21.10 -7.05 -9.13
C THR A 208 -21.20 -6.79 -10.64
N GLY A 209 -20.59 -7.65 -11.46
CA GLY A 209 -20.45 -7.39 -12.89
C GLY A 209 -19.52 -6.20 -13.19
N ALA A 210 -18.71 -5.77 -12.22
CA ALA A 210 -17.76 -4.69 -12.44
C ALA A 210 -16.67 -5.12 -13.43
N HIS A 211 -16.29 -4.21 -14.31
CA HIS A 211 -15.31 -4.48 -15.36
C HIS A 211 -13.97 -3.81 -15.05
N GLN A 212 -12.90 -4.50 -15.41
CA GLN A 212 -11.55 -3.97 -15.36
C GLN A 212 -11.30 -3.05 -16.55
N GLU A 213 -10.70 -1.89 -16.29
CA GLU A 213 -10.21 -0.94 -17.28
C GLU A 213 -8.68 -0.90 -17.28
N THR A 214 -8.10 -0.38 -18.36
CA THR A 214 -6.64 -0.24 -18.54
C THR A 214 -6.30 1.22 -18.81
N PHE A 215 -5.24 1.71 -18.16
CA PHE A 215 -4.79 3.09 -18.30
C PHE A 215 -3.57 3.21 -19.22
N TYR A 216 -3.81 3.70 -20.42
CA TYR A 216 -2.78 4.06 -21.38
C TYR A 216 -2.39 5.51 -21.17
N ALA A 217 -1.25 5.72 -20.53
CA ALA A 217 -0.78 7.02 -20.11
C ALA A 217 0.17 7.63 -21.15
N ARG A 218 0.12 8.96 -21.30
CA ARG A 218 1.26 9.71 -21.86
C ARG A 218 2.32 9.92 -20.79
N LYS A 219 3.58 10.07 -21.20
CA LYS A 219 4.68 10.51 -20.34
C LYS A 219 4.25 11.79 -19.58
N GLY A 220 4.52 11.79 -18.28
CA GLY A 220 4.19 12.91 -17.39
C GLY A 220 2.76 12.89 -16.85
N GLN A 221 1.89 11.96 -17.29
CA GLN A 221 0.59 11.77 -16.65
C GLN A 221 0.73 10.97 -15.36
N GLY A 222 -0.01 11.41 -14.35
CA GLY A 222 -0.19 10.71 -13.08
C GLY A 222 -1.58 10.09 -12.95
N LEU A 223 -1.66 9.02 -12.17
CA LEU A 223 -2.92 8.43 -11.70
C LEU A 223 -2.87 8.33 -10.18
N ILE A 224 -3.80 9.01 -9.52
CA ILE A 224 -4.05 8.89 -8.08
C ILE A 224 -5.06 7.76 -7.89
N TRP A 225 -4.83 6.84 -6.96
CA TRP A 225 -5.84 5.86 -6.56
C TRP A 225 -6.05 5.83 -5.04
N CYS A 226 -7.30 5.62 -4.62
CA CYS A 226 -7.65 5.38 -3.23
C CYS A 226 -7.12 4.01 -2.78
N ALA A 227 -6.73 3.88 -1.50
CA ALA A 227 -6.18 2.65 -0.92
C ALA A 227 -6.97 1.37 -1.24
N ASN A 228 -8.30 1.49 -1.31
CA ASN A 228 -9.19 0.36 -1.50
C ASN A 228 -9.59 0.12 -2.97
N LEU A 229 -9.08 0.91 -3.92
CA LEU A 229 -9.31 0.64 -5.34
C LEU A 229 -8.67 -0.69 -5.72
N LEU A 230 -9.44 -1.60 -6.32
CA LEU A 230 -8.92 -2.83 -6.86
C LEU A 230 -8.15 -2.54 -8.15
N HIS A 231 -6.85 -2.83 -8.16
CA HIS A 231 -5.93 -2.48 -9.25
C HIS A 231 -4.84 -3.54 -9.43
N GLY A 232 -4.16 -3.52 -10.57
CA GLY A 232 -3.14 -4.50 -10.95
C GLY A 232 -2.33 -4.06 -12.18
N GLY A 233 -1.60 -5.00 -12.76
CA GLY A 233 -0.85 -4.79 -14.01
C GLY A 233 -1.36 -5.71 -15.11
N SER A 234 -1.58 -5.17 -16.32
CA SER A 234 -1.90 -6.00 -17.48
C SER A 234 -0.70 -6.87 -17.90
N ALA A 235 -1.00 -7.91 -18.69
CA ALA A 235 0.03 -8.73 -19.30
C ALA A 235 0.96 -7.89 -20.20
N ARG A 236 2.23 -8.25 -20.23
CA ARG A 236 3.20 -7.70 -21.19
C ARG A 236 3.07 -8.50 -22.48
N LEU A 237 2.37 -7.95 -23.47
CA LEU A 237 2.16 -8.59 -24.77
C LEU A 237 3.41 -8.48 -25.65
N ASN A 238 4.25 -7.46 -25.41
CA ASN A 238 5.56 -7.32 -26.00
C ASN A 238 6.62 -7.21 -24.88
N ASP A 239 7.41 -8.27 -24.73
CA ASP A 239 8.45 -8.36 -23.71
C ASP A 239 9.69 -7.50 -24.01
N GLN A 240 9.77 -6.90 -25.21
CA GLN A 240 10.82 -5.97 -25.62
C GLN A 240 10.50 -4.51 -25.25
N LEU A 241 9.30 -4.23 -24.73
CA LEU A 241 8.92 -2.88 -24.30
C LEU A 241 9.21 -2.65 -22.81
N THR A 242 9.77 -1.48 -22.53
CA THR A 242 9.82 -0.91 -21.18
C THR A 242 8.47 -0.31 -20.79
N ARG A 243 8.32 -0.08 -19.49
CA ARG A 243 7.24 0.71 -18.89
C ARG A 243 7.77 1.39 -17.64
N TRP A 244 8.57 2.43 -17.85
CA TRP A 244 9.16 3.24 -16.80
C TRP A 244 8.09 3.98 -16.03
N SER A 245 8.11 3.80 -14.71
CA SER A 245 7.17 4.47 -13.82
C SER A 245 7.69 4.58 -12.40
N GLN A 246 7.14 5.54 -11.67
CA GLN A 246 7.29 5.63 -10.23
C GLN A 246 5.92 5.57 -9.57
N VAL A 247 5.79 4.69 -8.58
CA VAL A 247 4.69 4.73 -7.61
C VAL A 247 5.19 5.42 -6.36
N THR A 248 4.39 6.32 -5.81
CA THR A 248 4.59 6.87 -4.47
C THR A 248 3.35 6.59 -3.64
N HIS A 249 3.52 5.97 -2.47
CA HIS A 249 2.43 5.81 -1.51
C HIS A 249 2.49 6.92 -0.46
N TYR A 250 1.32 7.45 -0.14
CA TYR A 250 1.15 8.54 0.82
C TYR A 250 0.28 8.08 1.97
N TYR A 251 0.72 8.44 3.17
CA TYR A 251 -0.09 8.42 4.36
C TYR A 251 -0.50 9.86 4.70
N PHE A 252 -1.39 9.97 5.69
CA PHE A 252 -1.85 11.26 6.19
C PHE A 252 -1.72 11.30 7.71
N ASP A 253 -1.56 12.50 8.26
CA ASP A 253 -1.34 12.72 9.70
C ASP A 253 -2.48 12.16 10.58
N ASP A 254 -2.18 12.05 11.88
CA ASP A 254 -3.10 11.63 12.96
C ASP A 254 -3.72 10.23 12.76
N CYS A 255 -2.88 9.29 12.32
CA CYS A 255 -3.28 7.91 12.05
C CYS A 255 -2.39 6.90 12.77
N ILE A 256 -2.93 5.71 12.97
CA ILE A 256 -2.17 4.50 13.33
C ILE A 256 -1.89 3.73 12.04
N TYR A 257 -0.63 3.61 11.65
CA TYR A 257 -0.19 2.96 10.41
C TYR A 257 0.17 1.49 10.67
N TYR A 258 -0.45 0.58 9.93
CA TYR A 258 -0.28 -0.86 10.15
C TYR A 258 -0.47 -1.66 8.87
N THR A 259 -0.11 -2.95 8.91
CA THR A 259 -0.35 -3.90 7.80
C THR A 259 -1.46 -4.89 8.16
N PRO A 260 -2.66 -4.76 7.56
CA PRO A 260 -3.80 -5.62 7.89
C PRO A 260 -3.58 -7.10 7.67
N ALA A 261 -2.88 -7.50 6.59
CA ALA A 261 -2.63 -8.91 6.30
C ALA A 261 -1.93 -9.68 7.44
N PHE A 262 -1.17 -8.96 8.28
CA PHE A 262 -0.45 -9.49 9.43
C PHE A 262 -1.03 -9.03 10.78
N SER A 263 -2.28 -8.57 10.80
CA SER A 263 -2.97 -8.06 11.98
C SER A 263 -4.24 -8.85 12.30
N ASP A 264 -4.64 -8.82 13.57
CA ASP A 264 -5.98 -9.21 14.05
C ASP A 264 -6.58 -7.98 14.76
N GLU A 265 -7.21 -7.08 13.99
CA GLU A 265 -7.65 -5.76 14.45
C GLU A 265 -8.66 -5.86 15.60
N SER A 266 -9.62 -6.79 15.51
CA SER A 266 -10.63 -7.03 16.55
C SER A 266 -10.05 -7.49 17.89
N LEU A 267 -8.78 -7.92 17.92
CA LEU A 267 -8.06 -8.32 19.13
C LEU A 267 -7.04 -7.27 19.59
N GLY A 268 -6.98 -6.11 18.93
CA GLY A 268 -5.97 -5.08 19.19
C GLY A 268 -4.55 -5.49 18.82
N ARG A 269 -4.38 -6.49 17.94
CA ARG A 269 -3.06 -7.00 17.54
C ARG A 269 -2.70 -6.45 16.16
N LEU A 270 -2.05 -5.30 16.16
CA LEU A 270 -1.69 -4.58 14.94
C LEU A 270 -0.22 -4.79 14.60
N ALA A 271 0.06 -5.16 13.35
CA ALA A 271 1.41 -5.13 12.78
C ALA A 271 1.73 -3.67 12.43
N LEU A 272 2.08 -2.89 13.46
CA LEU A 272 2.38 -1.47 13.35
C LEU A 272 3.61 -1.25 12.46
N ARG A 273 3.58 -0.16 11.69
CA ARG A 273 4.66 0.22 10.78
C ARG A 273 5.49 1.34 11.41
N ASP A 274 6.80 1.24 11.23
CA ASP A 274 7.73 2.35 11.45
C ASP A 274 7.85 3.15 10.15
N ILE A 275 7.44 4.42 10.18
CA ILE A 275 7.18 5.21 8.98
C ILE A 275 8.05 6.46 9.00
N THR A 276 8.89 6.60 7.96
CA THR A 276 9.63 7.83 7.71
C THR A 276 8.93 8.64 6.62
N ASP A 277 8.64 9.91 6.91
CA ASP A 277 8.16 10.86 5.92
C ASP A 277 9.31 11.19 4.94
N ALA A 278 9.19 10.74 3.70
CA ALA A 278 10.23 10.92 2.69
C ALA A 278 10.44 12.40 2.29
N SER A 279 9.47 13.29 2.55
CA SER A 279 9.64 14.72 2.31
C SER A 279 10.57 15.36 3.34
N THR A 280 10.48 14.94 4.61
CA THR A 280 11.26 15.54 5.71
C THR A 280 12.44 14.70 6.19
N GLY A 281 12.45 13.40 5.87
CA GLY A 281 13.38 12.41 6.41
C GLY A 281 13.15 12.07 7.89
N ARG A 282 12.02 12.50 8.48
CA ARG A 282 11.73 12.32 9.91
C ARG A 282 10.79 11.14 10.14
N GLN A 283 10.96 10.49 11.28
CA GLN A 283 10.01 9.47 11.75
C GLN A 283 8.65 10.11 12.07
N VAL A 284 7.58 9.42 11.67
CA VAL A 284 6.20 9.80 11.92
C VAL A 284 5.63 8.88 13.01
N PRO A 285 5.26 9.42 14.18
CA PRO A 285 4.66 8.61 15.23
C PRO A 285 3.25 8.18 14.85
N ASN A 286 2.86 6.97 15.28
CA ASN A 286 1.46 6.55 15.27
C ASN A 286 0.67 7.43 16.24
N ARG A 287 -0.48 7.94 15.80
CA ARG A 287 -1.34 8.84 16.60
C ARG A 287 -2.81 8.44 16.52
N TYR A 288 -3.55 8.74 17.59
CA TYR A 288 -4.99 8.64 17.65
C TYR A 288 -5.55 9.92 18.30
N LEU A 289 -6.18 10.79 17.52
CA LEU A 289 -6.74 12.05 18.00
C LEU A 289 -5.72 12.87 18.78
N ASP A 290 -4.56 13.10 18.14
CA ASP A 290 -3.39 13.80 18.67
C ASP A 290 -2.61 13.10 19.79
N GLU A 291 -3.10 11.96 20.30
CA GLU A 291 -2.39 11.14 21.29
C GLU A 291 -1.39 10.22 20.59
N ALA A 292 -0.10 10.32 20.96
CA ALA A 292 0.94 9.45 20.42
C ALA A 292 0.83 8.04 21.03
N ILE A 293 0.86 7.01 20.19
CA ILE A 293 0.81 5.62 20.64
C ILE A 293 2.23 5.08 20.77
N GLU A 294 2.59 4.64 21.98
CA GLU A 294 3.83 3.91 22.21
C GLU A 294 3.72 2.51 21.62
N LEU A 295 4.72 2.11 20.81
CA LEU A 295 4.87 0.73 20.37
C LEU A 295 5.25 -0.13 21.58
N VAL A 296 4.26 -0.69 22.28
CA VAL A 296 4.55 -1.64 23.36
C VAL A 296 5.08 -2.92 22.71
N PRO A 297 6.34 -3.32 22.95
CA PRO A 297 6.84 -4.59 22.44
C PRO A 297 5.92 -5.70 22.97
N PRO A 298 5.64 -6.75 22.17
CA PRO A 298 4.87 -7.87 22.69
C PRO A 298 5.54 -8.34 23.98
N PRO A 299 4.78 -8.61 25.05
CA PRO A 299 5.38 -9.05 26.30
C PRO A 299 6.31 -10.20 25.96
N SER A 300 7.61 -10.03 26.31
CA SER A 300 8.59 -11.09 26.14
C SER A 300 7.94 -12.37 26.64
N ALA A 301 8.11 -13.49 25.93
CA ALA A 301 7.65 -14.77 26.40
C ALA A 301 8.35 -15.04 27.74
N SER A 302 7.76 -14.53 28.82
CA SER A 302 8.23 -14.75 30.16
C SER A 302 8.15 -16.26 30.28
N SER A 303 9.33 -16.82 30.56
CA SER A 303 9.50 -18.21 30.93
C SER A 303 8.36 -18.55 31.89
N ARG A 304 7.33 -19.23 31.38
CA ARG A 304 6.28 -19.76 32.24
C ARG A 304 7.03 -20.60 33.26
N PRO A 305 6.97 -20.31 34.57
CA PRO A 305 7.58 -21.19 35.54
C PRO A 305 6.91 -22.54 35.32
N LEU A 306 7.72 -23.57 35.09
CA LEU A 306 7.26 -24.93 34.95
C LEU A 306 6.38 -25.24 36.15
N GLY A 307 5.06 -25.24 35.94
CA GLY A 307 4.10 -25.50 37.00
C GLY A 307 4.36 -26.89 37.60
N PRO A 308 3.83 -27.18 38.81
CA PRO A 308 4.19 -28.37 39.60
C PRO A 308 3.89 -29.74 38.94
N ARG A 309 3.35 -29.75 37.72
CA ARG A 309 3.06 -30.95 36.93
C ARG A 309 4.32 -31.68 36.44
N TRP A 310 5.48 -31.03 36.38
CA TRP A 310 6.77 -31.68 36.06
C TRP A 310 7.19 -32.70 37.15
N TRP A 311 6.92 -32.39 38.42
CA TRP A 311 7.36 -33.22 39.56
C TRP A 311 6.52 -34.49 39.71
N ARG A 312 5.27 -34.47 39.21
CA ARG A 312 4.38 -35.65 39.19
C ARG A 312 4.76 -36.68 38.13
N ARG A 313 5.48 -36.30 37.07
CA ARG A 313 5.95 -37.26 36.04
C ARG A 313 7.22 -38.00 36.45
N MET A 314 8.13 -37.38 37.20
CA MET A 314 9.36 -38.06 37.66
C MET A 314 9.13 -39.10 38.76
N ARG A 315 8.13 -38.92 39.64
CA ARG A 315 7.80 -39.94 40.68
C ARG A 315 7.21 -41.24 40.13
N LYS A 316 6.70 -41.26 38.90
CA LYS A 316 6.14 -42.47 38.26
C LYS A 316 7.20 -43.30 37.55
N ALA A 317 8.34 -42.71 37.20
CA ALA A 317 9.45 -43.39 36.51
C ALA A 317 10.40 -44.14 37.47
N TRP A 318 10.43 -43.78 38.76
CA TRP A 318 11.30 -44.41 39.77
C TRP A 318 10.67 -45.61 40.51
N ARG A 319 9.43 -46.00 40.19
CA ARG A 319 8.75 -47.17 40.80
C ARG A 319 8.87 -48.47 40.01
N ASN A 320 9.52 -48.46 38.85
CA ASN A 320 9.60 -49.60 37.93
C ASN A 320 11.03 -50.14 37.71
N ILE A 321 12.00 -49.80 38.55
CA ILE A 321 13.36 -50.32 38.48
C ILE A 321 13.78 -50.82 39.86
N LEU A 322 13.29 -51.99 40.28
CA LEU A 322 13.90 -52.87 41.29
C LEU A 322 13.33 -54.30 41.07
N PRO A 323 14.18 -55.36 41.06
CA PRO A 323 13.79 -56.70 40.61
C PRO A 323 13.24 -57.56 41.76
N SER A 324 12.09 -58.21 41.55
CA SER A 324 11.64 -59.31 42.42
C SER A 324 12.05 -60.65 41.82
N GLY A 325 13.18 -61.19 42.29
CA GLY A 325 13.45 -62.61 42.16
C GLY A 325 12.51 -63.42 43.06
N LYS A 326 12.08 -64.59 42.59
CA LYS A 326 11.64 -65.69 43.45
C LYS A 326 12.21 -67.00 42.90
N ALA A 327 12.91 -67.69 43.79
CA ALA A 327 13.30 -69.08 43.67
C ALA A 327 12.07 -69.99 43.83
N THR A 328 11.99 -71.00 42.97
CA THR A 328 11.86 -72.44 43.29
C THR A 328 12.11 -73.22 42.01
#